data_AF-A0A3M7PEW8-F1
#
_entry.id   AF-A0A3M7PEW8-F1
#
_cell.length_a   1.000
_cell.length_b   1.000
_cell.length_c   1.000
_cell.angle_alpha   90.00
_cell.angle_beta   90.00
_cell.angle_gamma   90.00
#
_symmetry.space_group_name_H-M   'P 1'
#
loop_
_entity.id
_entity.type
_entity.pdbx_description
1 polymer ?
#
loop_
_entity_poly.entity_id
_entity_poly.type
_entity_poly.pdbx_seq_one_letter_code
_entity_poly.pdbx_strand_id
1 'polypeptide(L)'
;MSEENLKVAVRVRPFNGREKEANSKLIVSMTGNQTIITDPDTNEEKKYAYDFSSHDGYKEDANGYLTGTKPNYADQRKVFNDLGEGILNNAWEGYNATLFAYGQTGSGK
;
A
#
# COMPACT_ATOMS: atom_id res chain seq x y z
N MET A 1 -19.77 16.83 -10.47
CA MET A 1 -18.85 16.03 -9.65
C MET A 1 -17.78 15.53 -10.59
N SER A 2 -16.51 15.83 -10.34
CA SER A 2 -15.42 15.47 -11.25
C SER A 2 -15.33 13.95 -11.36
N GLU A 3 -15.50 13.42 -12.58
CA GLU A 3 -15.22 12.02 -12.92
C GLU A 3 -13.74 11.71 -12.60
N GLU A 4 -13.48 11.03 -11.48
CA GLU A 4 -12.15 10.49 -11.18
C GLU A 4 -11.95 9.21 -12.01
N ASN A 5 -11.38 9.35 -13.21
CA ASN A 5 -11.23 8.24 -14.15
C ASN A 5 -10.07 7.26 -13.82
N LEU A 6 -9.16 7.63 -12.91
CA LEU A 6 -8.06 6.75 -12.48
C LEU A 6 -7.57 7.12 -11.07
N LYS A 7 -7.55 6.15 -10.16
CA LYS A 7 -6.87 6.23 -8.85
C LYS A 7 -5.72 5.24 -8.78
N VAL A 8 -4.59 5.68 -8.25
CA VAL A 8 -3.38 4.88 -8.06
C VAL A 8 -3.02 4.87 -6.59
N ALA A 9 -3.02 3.68 -6.00
CA ALA A 9 -2.61 3.45 -4.63
C ALA A 9 -1.36 2.58 -4.58
N VAL A 10 -0.48 2.86 -3.62
CA VAL A 10 0.72 2.07 -3.36
C VAL A 10 0.68 1.54 -1.93
N ARG A 11 0.97 0.25 -1.80
CA ARG A 11 1.03 -0.46 -0.52
C ARG A 11 2.37 -1.16 -0.39
N VAL A 12 3.08 -0.87 0.69
CA VAL A 12 4.32 -1.55 1.04
C VAL A 12 3.98 -2.62 2.07
N ARG A 13 4.24 -3.88 1.71
CA ARG A 13 4.08 -4.98 2.65
C ARG A 13 5.25 -5.01 3.65
N PRO A 14 5.04 -5.66 4.80
CA PRO A 14 6.11 -6.00 5.73
C PRO A 14 7.20 -6.88 5.13
N PHE A 15 8.37 -6.91 5.77
CA PHE A 15 9.38 -7.91 5.46
C PHE A 15 8.86 -9.35 5.64
N ASN A 16 9.15 -10.19 4.66
CA ASN A 16 8.90 -11.63 4.70
C ASN A 16 10.04 -12.36 5.45
N GLY A 17 9.89 -13.68 5.64
CA GLY A 17 10.89 -14.50 6.35
C GLY A 17 12.29 -14.42 5.73
N ARG A 18 12.39 -14.54 4.40
CA ARG A 18 13.68 -14.50 3.68
C ARG A 18 14.39 -13.15 3.85
N GLU A 19 13.65 -12.05 3.79
CA GLU A 19 14.20 -10.70 3.95
C GLU A 19 14.69 -10.45 5.37
N LYS A 20 13.98 -10.98 6.37
CA LYS A 20 14.39 -10.95 7.78
C LYS A 20 15.66 -11.79 8.00
N GLU A 21 15.71 -13.01 7.48
CA GLU A 21 16.88 -13.89 7.56
C GLU A 21 18.12 -13.29 6.89
N ALA A 22 17.92 -12.58 5.78
CA ALA A 22 18.99 -11.88 5.07
C ALA A 22 19.39 -10.53 5.70
N ASN A 23 18.79 -10.11 6.82
CA ASN A 23 18.98 -8.79 7.43
C ASN A 23 18.83 -7.64 6.42
N SER A 24 17.78 -7.72 5.59
CA SER A 24 17.54 -6.74 4.52
C SER A 24 17.31 -5.34 5.08
N LYS A 25 17.86 -4.33 4.41
CA LYS A 25 17.67 -2.91 4.78
C LYS A 25 16.32 -2.41 4.28
N LEU A 26 15.58 -1.70 5.12
CA LEU A 26 14.36 -1.01 4.72
C LEU A 26 14.74 0.24 3.91
N ILE A 27 14.31 0.28 2.66
CA ILE A 27 14.63 1.37 1.72
C ILE A 27 13.41 2.20 1.31
N VAL A 28 12.21 1.78 1.69
CA VAL A 28 10.97 2.51 1.38
C VAL A 28 10.49 3.18 2.65
N SER A 29 10.07 4.44 2.56
CA SER A 29 9.33 5.15 3.59
C SER A 29 8.16 5.89 2.98
N MET A 30 7.12 6.20 3.78
CA MET A 30 5.96 6.93 3.29
C MET A 30 5.54 8.01 4.27
N THR A 31 5.22 9.18 3.73
CA THR A 31 4.74 10.35 4.49
C THR A 31 3.52 10.92 3.77
N GLY A 32 2.36 10.82 4.38
CA GLY A 32 1.10 11.19 3.72
C GLY A 32 0.88 10.36 2.45
N ASN A 33 0.76 11.05 1.31
CA ASN A 33 0.57 10.43 0.00
C ASN A 33 1.88 10.28 -0.80
N GLN A 34 3.02 10.54 -0.17
CA GLN A 34 4.34 10.41 -0.79
C GLN A 34 4.99 9.08 -0.38
N THR A 35 5.53 8.39 -1.37
CA THR A 35 6.42 7.23 -1.22
C THR A 35 7.85 7.64 -1.56
N ILE A 36 8.79 7.38 -0.65
CA ILE A 36 10.19 7.74 -0.76
C ILE A 36 11.00 6.44 -0.80
N ILE A 37 11.82 6.28 -1.85
CA ILE A 37 12.75 5.15 -1.99
C ILE A 37 14.16 5.70 -1.83
N THR A 38 14.91 5.14 -0.88
CA THR A 38 16.30 5.52 -0.57
C THR A 38 17.24 4.50 -1.16
N ASP A 39 18.18 4.95 -2.00
CA ASP A 39 19.25 4.09 -2.50
C ASP A 39 20.14 3.63 -1.32
N PRO A 40 20.35 2.33 -1.12
CA PRO A 40 21.10 1.84 0.04
C PRO A 40 22.59 2.17 -0.01
N ASP A 41 23.15 2.42 -1.20
CA ASP A 41 24.58 2.63 -1.44
C ASP A 41 24.92 4.13 -1.49
N THR A 42 24.07 4.94 -2.13
CA THR A 42 24.31 6.39 -2.30
C THR A 42 23.56 7.27 -1.30
N ASN A 43 22.57 6.72 -0.59
CA ASN A 43 21.58 7.46 0.21
C ASN A 43 20.79 8.53 -0.58
N GLU A 44 20.74 8.42 -1.91
CA GLU A 44 19.89 9.29 -2.72
C GLU A 44 18.41 8.91 -2.57
N GLU A 45 17.55 9.91 -2.40
CA GLU A 45 16.10 9.71 -2.27
C GLU A 45 15.37 9.99 -3.59
N LYS A 46 14.47 9.07 -3.97
CA LYS A 46 13.48 9.29 -5.03
C LYS A 46 12.09 9.35 -4.43
N LYS A 47 11.32 10.38 -4.80
CA LYS A 47 9.99 10.66 -4.23
C LYS A 47 8.92 10.50 -5.30
N TYR A 48 7.84 9.82 -4.93
CA TYR A 48 6.69 9.55 -5.79
C TYR A 48 5.42 9.94 -5.05
N ALA A 49 4.48 10.58 -5.72
CA ALA A 49 3.18 10.95 -5.16
C ALA A 49 2.09 10.06 -5.78
N TYR A 50 1.21 9.54 -4.93
CA TYR A 50 0.08 8.70 -5.30
C TYR A 50 -1.20 9.20 -4.61
N ASP A 51 -2.35 8.62 -4.92
CA ASP A 51 -3.60 8.96 -4.22
C ASP A 51 -3.58 8.39 -2.79
N PHE A 52 -3.00 7.20 -2.61
CA PHE A 52 -2.86 6.54 -1.32
C PHE A 52 -1.48 5.89 -1.17
N SER A 53 -0.89 6.01 0.01
CA SER A 53 0.39 5.38 0.38
C SER A 53 0.25 4.75 1.78
N SER A 54 0.60 3.47 1.91
CA SER A 54 0.59 2.73 3.18
C SER A 54 1.89 1.96 3.40
N HIS A 55 2.48 2.14 4.58
CA HIS A 55 3.77 1.55 4.95
C HIS A 55 3.64 0.50 6.06
N ASP A 56 4.76 -0.13 6.43
CA ASP A 56 4.82 -1.13 7.48
C ASP A 56 4.68 -0.48 8.87
N GLY A 57 4.11 -1.25 9.79
CA GLY A 57 3.72 -0.75 11.10
C GLY A 57 2.53 -1.51 11.61
N TYR A 58 2.64 -2.83 11.70
CA TYR A 58 1.55 -3.71 12.07
C TYR A 58 1.96 -4.64 13.20
N LYS A 59 0.98 -5.16 13.93
CA LYS A 59 1.09 -6.31 14.81
C LYS A 59 0.17 -7.39 14.28
N GLU A 60 0.67 -8.60 14.23
CA GLU A 60 -0.14 -9.79 13.99
C GLU A 60 -0.88 -10.12 15.29
N ASP A 61 -2.21 -10.17 15.21
CA ASP A 61 -3.04 -10.60 16.33
C ASP A 61 -3.07 -12.13 16.45
N ALA A 62 -3.74 -12.65 17.48
CA ALA A 62 -3.83 -14.09 17.74
C ALA A 62 -4.54 -14.89 16.62
N ASN A 63 -5.25 -14.21 15.72
CA ASN A 63 -5.96 -14.81 14.59
C ASN A 63 -5.18 -14.67 13.27
N GLY A 64 -3.96 -14.14 13.31
CA GLY A 64 -3.14 -13.89 12.12
C GLY A 64 -3.51 -12.62 11.36
N TYR A 65 -4.36 -11.74 11.91
CA TYR A 65 -4.72 -10.48 11.27
C TYR A 65 -3.69 -9.40 11.57
N LEU A 66 -3.24 -8.72 10.52
CA LEU A 66 -2.24 -7.67 10.61
C LEU A 66 -2.91 -6.33 10.94
N THR A 67 -2.90 -5.96 12.21
CA THR A 67 -3.48 -4.71 12.70
C THR A 67 -2.46 -3.57 12.68
N GLY A 68 -2.87 -2.38 12.25
CA GLY A 68 -2.01 -1.20 12.28
C GLY A 68 -1.63 -0.80 13.71
N THR A 69 -0.33 -0.64 13.95
CA THR A 69 0.22 -0.07 15.19
C THR A 69 0.62 1.39 15.07
N LYS A 70 0.72 1.88 13.84
CA LYS A 70 1.04 3.26 13.53
C LYS A 70 0.02 3.84 12.55
N PRO A 71 -0.21 5.16 12.54
CA PRO A 71 -1.20 5.80 11.66
C PRO A 71 -0.94 5.60 10.16
N ASN A 72 0.30 5.25 9.79
CA ASN A 72 0.76 5.07 8.42
C ASN A 72 0.57 3.63 7.88
N TYR A 73 -0.06 2.72 8.64
CA TYR A 73 -0.44 1.39 8.17
C TYR A 73 -1.89 1.34 7.71
N ALA A 74 -2.13 0.89 6.47
CA ALA A 74 -3.45 0.53 5.97
C ALA A 74 -3.66 -0.99 6.07
N ASP A 75 -4.58 -1.35 6.95
CA ASP A 75 -5.09 -2.71 7.06
C ASP A 75 -6.04 -3.03 5.91
N GLN A 76 -6.53 -4.27 5.85
CA GLN A 76 -7.41 -4.71 4.75
C GLN A 76 -8.69 -3.87 4.68
N ARG A 77 -9.25 -3.49 5.84
CA ARG A 77 -10.45 -2.68 5.91
C ARG A 77 -10.20 -1.28 5.36
N LYS A 78 -9.09 -0.64 5.73
CA LYS A 78 -8.73 0.68 5.20
C LYS A 78 -8.55 0.65 3.68
N VAL A 79 -7.89 -0.37 3.14
CA VAL A 79 -7.75 -0.53 1.68
C VAL A 79 -9.11 -0.67 0.99
N PHE A 80 -10.03 -1.44 1.57
CA PHE A 80 -11.39 -1.58 1.04
C PHE A 80 -12.17 -0.26 1.10
N ASN A 81 -12.12 0.47 2.21
CA ASN A 81 -12.83 1.73 2.34
C ASN A 81 -12.26 2.82 1.40
N ASP A 82 -10.94 2.91 1.27
CA ASP A 82 -10.29 3.94 0.46
C ASP A 82 -10.44 3.69 -1.07
N LEU A 83 -10.52 2.41 -1.51
CA LEU A 83 -10.53 2.03 -2.93
C LEU A 83 -11.76 1.20 -3.34
N GLY A 84 -12.10 0.18 -2.55
CA GLY A 84 -13.13 -0.80 -2.86
C GLY A 84 -14.55 -0.25 -2.82
N GLU A 85 -14.88 0.61 -1.86
CA GLU A 85 -16.22 1.23 -1.76
C GLU A 85 -16.55 2.04 -3.02
N GLY A 86 -15.61 2.82 -3.55
CA GLY A 86 -15.80 3.59 -4.79
C GLY A 86 -16.07 2.69 -6.00
N ILE A 87 -15.33 1.58 -6.11
CA ILE A 87 -15.55 0.56 -7.16
C ILE A 87 -16.94 -0.06 -7.03
N LEU A 88 -17.36 -0.40 -5.80
CA LEU A 88 -18.66 -0.99 -5.54
C LEU A 88 -19.80 -0.04 -5.89
N ASN A 89 -19.68 1.23 -5.52
CA ASN A 89 -20.67 2.27 -5.84
C ASN A 89 -20.81 2.44 -7.36
N ASN A 90 -19.69 2.51 -8.09
CA ASN A 90 -19.70 2.59 -9.55
C ASN A 90 -20.43 1.39 -10.17
N ALA A 91 -20.20 0.18 -9.65
CA ALA A 91 -20.89 -1.01 -10.12
C ALA A 91 -22.41 -0.95 -9.85
N TRP A 92 -22.82 -0.41 -8.69
CA TRP A 92 -24.24 -0.23 -8.34
C TRP A 92 -24.95 0.81 -9.22
N GLU A 93 -24.22 1.83 -9.67
CA GLU A 93 -24.71 2.85 -10.61
C GLU A 93 -24.73 2.36 -12.06
N GLY A 94 -24.25 1.13 -12.33
CA GLY A 94 -24.24 0.51 -13.65
C GLY A 94 -23.01 0.83 -14.50
N TYR A 95 -21.96 1.41 -13.90
CA TYR A 95 -20.69 1.65 -14.57
C TYR A 95 -19.78 0.42 -14.54
N ASN A 96 -18.96 0.28 -15.58
CA ASN A 96 -17.86 -0.67 -15.57
C ASN A 96 -16.74 -0.13 -14.67
N ALA A 97 -16.36 -0.91 -13.65
CA ALA A 97 -15.22 -0.60 -12.80
C ALA A 97 -14.14 -1.67 -12.98
N THR A 98 -12.87 -1.28 -12.82
CA THR A 98 -11.74 -2.22 -12.95
C THR A 98 -10.68 -1.90 -11.89
N LEU A 99 -10.18 -2.94 -11.23
CA LEU A 99 -9.11 -2.87 -10.25
C LEU A 99 -7.94 -3.74 -10.69
N PHE A 100 -6.75 -3.15 -10.77
CA PHE A 100 -5.52 -3.87 -11.06
C PHE A 100 -4.62 -3.92 -9.82
N ALA A 101 -4.21 -5.12 -9.43
CA ALA A 101 -3.12 -5.30 -8.48
C ALA A 101 -1.81 -5.50 -9.26
N TYR A 102 -0.87 -4.56 -9.13
CA TYR A 102 0.40 -4.59 -9.86
C TYR A 102 1.59 -4.62 -8.90
N GLY A 103 2.63 -5.36 -9.27
CA GLY A 103 3.86 -5.46 -8.50
C GLY A 103 4.63 -6.75 -8.78
N GLN A 104 5.86 -6.84 -8.29
CA GLN A 104 6.69 -8.04 -8.42
C GLN A 104 6.07 -9.27 -7.70
N THR A 105 6.57 -10.47 -8.01
CA THR A 105 6.16 -11.67 -7.28
C THR A 105 6.47 -11.52 -5.79
N GLY A 106 5.48 -11.89 -4.95
CA GLY A 106 5.59 -11.78 -3.51
C GLY A 106 5.45 -10.36 -2.95
N SER A 107 5.00 -9.35 -3.71
CA SER A 107 4.79 -7.98 -3.21
C SER A 107 3.50 -7.76 -2.40
N GLY A 108 2.60 -8.75 -2.37
CA GLY A 108 1.27 -8.61 -1.74
C GLY A 108 0.17 -8.10 -2.69
N LYS A 109 0.26 -8.49 -3.97
CA LYS A 109 -0.92 -8.50 -4.85
C LYS A 109 -1.97 -9.48 -4.34
#